data_AF-A0A7S2QB87-F1
#
_entry.id   AF-A0A7S2QB87-F1
#
_cell.length_a   1.000
_cell.length_b   1.000
_cell.length_c   1.000
_cell.angle_alpha   90.00
_cell.angle_beta   90.00
_cell.angle_gamma   90.00
#
_symmetry.space_group_name_H-M   'P 1'
#
loop_
_entity.id
_entity.type
_entity.pdbx_description
1 polymer ?
#
loop_
_entity_poly.entity_id
_entity_poly.type
_entity_poly.pdbx_seq_one_letter_code
_entity_poly.pdbx_strand_id
1 'polypeptide(L)'
;KPQNLSYELTLTLEDAFKGVSRKLAVRRSAVCERCDGTGFQDPSAIRTCARCRGAGILTSEMPLGSRGIHVVRSVCPACGGQGRHLPPEARCEHCRGSGSHQTQQVVEISVPA
;
A
#
# COMPACT_ATOMS: atom_id res chain seq x y z
N LYS A 1 -7.36 -2.65 4.09
CA LYS A 1 -8.78 -2.60 3.68
C LYS A 1 -8.81 -2.46 2.17
N PRO A 2 -9.46 -3.36 1.41
CA PRO A 2 -9.54 -3.20 -0.04
C PRO A 2 -10.24 -1.88 -0.35
N GLN A 3 -9.70 -1.12 -1.30
CA GLN A 3 -10.34 0.09 -1.80
C GLN A 3 -11.46 -0.33 -2.76
N ASN A 4 -12.67 0.15 -2.52
CA ASN A 4 -13.78 -0.05 -3.44
C ASN A 4 -13.61 0.88 -4.63
N LEU A 5 -13.84 0.35 -5.83
CA LEU A 5 -13.80 1.11 -7.08
C LEU A 5 -15.21 1.11 -7.66
N SER A 6 -15.80 2.29 -7.77
CA SER A 6 -17.13 2.50 -8.38
C SER A 6 -16.94 3.07 -9.78
N TYR A 7 -17.72 2.58 -10.74
CA TYR A 7 -17.68 3.04 -12.13
C TYR A 7 -19.11 3.21 -12.66
N GLU A 8 -19.40 4.36 -13.25
CA GLU A 8 -20.70 4.62 -13.88
C GLU A 8 -20.64 4.22 -15.36
N LEU A 9 -21.57 3.36 -15.78
CA LEU A 9 -21.71 2.91 -17.16
C LEU A 9 -22.95 3.55 -17.78
N THR A 10 -22.75 4.39 -18.79
CA THR A 10 -23.84 4.92 -19.60
C THR A 10 -24.17 3.93 -20.72
N LEU A 11 -25.42 3.46 -20.76
CA LEU A 11 -25.93 2.49 -21.73
C LEU A 11 -27.19 3.05 -22.41
N THR A 12 -27.46 2.59 -23.63
CA THR A 12 -28.75 2.85 -24.29
C THR A 12 -29.80 1.89 -23.76
N LEU A 13 -31.08 2.26 -23.91
CA LEU A 13 -32.23 1.41 -23.54
C LEU A 13 -32.21 0.07 -24.30
N GLU A 14 -31.80 0.08 -25.57
CA GLU A 14 -31.68 -1.12 -26.40
C GLU A 14 -30.55 -2.05 -25.93
N ASP A 15 -29.40 -1.49 -25.56
CA ASP A 15 -28.26 -2.26 -25.03
C ASP A 15 -28.63 -2.94 -23.70
N ALA A 16 -29.44 -2.28 -22.87
CA ALA A 16 -29.94 -2.85 -21.62
C ALA A 16 -30.93 -4.00 -21.88
N PHE A 17 -31.83 -3.86 -22.86
CA PHE A 17 -32.84 -4.86 -23.18
C PHE A 17 -32.26 -6.12 -23.85
N LYS A 18 -31.20 -5.98 -24.65
CA LYS A 18 -30.54 -7.11 -25.33
C LYS A 18 -29.48 -7.80 -24.45
N GLY A 19 -29.03 -7.12 -23.40
CA GLY A 19 -27.83 -7.46 -22.65
C GLY A 19 -26.57 -7.16 -23.46
N VAL A 20 -25.56 -6.56 -22.82
CA VAL A 20 -24.31 -6.16 -23.49
C VAL A 20 -23.10 -6.52 -22.65
N SER A 21 -22.03 -6.96 -23.31
CA SER A 21 -20.72 -7.13 -22.69
C SER A 21 -19.79 -6.00 -23.10
N ARG A 22 -19.27 -5.25 -22.13
CA ARG A 22 -18.31 -4.16 -22.36
C ARG A 22 -17.01 -4.41 -21.61
N LYS A 23 -15.89 -4.08 -22.26
CA LYS A 23 -14.55 -4.14 -21.67
C LYS A 23 -14.19 -2.81 -21.06
N LEU A 24 -13.94 -2.79 -19.75
CA LEU A 24 -13.53 -1.61 -19.00
C LEU A 24 -12.07 -1.74 -18.57
N ALA A 25 -11.22 -0.79 -18.95
CA ALA A 25 -9.86 -0.70 -18.44
C ALA A 25 -9.84 0.02 -17.08
N VAL A 26 -9.60 -0.72 -16.01
CA VAL A 26 -9.51 -0.19 -14.64
C VAL A 26 -8.06 -0.06 -14.23
N ARG A 27 -7.66 1.11 -13.73
CA ARG A 27 -6.36 1.29 -13.06
C ARG A 27 -6.48 0.88 -11.60
N ARG A 28 -5.62 -0.02 -11.14
CA ARG A 28 -5.55 -0.45 -9.74
C ARG A 28 -4.10 -0.41 -9.27
N SER A 29 -3.91 -0.10 -7.99
CA SER A 29 -2.63 -0.34 -7.33
C SER A 29 -2.42 -1.84 -7.14
N ALA A 30 -1.43 -2.40 -7.83
CA ALA A 30 -0.96 -3.76 -7.62
C ALA A 30 0.29 -3.76 -6.74
N VAL A 31 0.43 -4.82 -5.94
CA VAL A 31 1.64 -5.10 -5.18
C VAL A 31 2.78 -5.32 -6.18
N CYS A 32 3.95 -4.75 -5.92
CA CYS A 32 5.10 -4.96 -6.79
C CYS A 32 5.59 -6.42 -6.67
N GLU A 33 5.43 -7.19 -7.75
CA GLU A 33 5.79 -8.60 -7.84
C GLU A 33 7.29 -8.84 -7.66
N ARG A 34 8.13 -7.90 -8.10
CA ARG A 34 9.59 -7.98 -7.97
C ARG A 34 10.10 -7.93 -6.52
N CYS A 35 9.30 -7.38 -5.60
CA CYS A 35 9.70 -7.20 -4.22
C CYS A 35 8.63 -7.64 -3.22
N ASP A 36 7.58 -8.32 -3.66
CA ASP A 36 6.44 -8.76 -2.84
C ASP A 36 5.87 -7.68 -1.93
N GLY A 37 5.80 -6.44 -2.44
CA GLY A 37 5.26 -5.32 -1.67
C GLY A 37 6.20 -4.72 -0.62
N THR A 38 7.39 -5.29 -0.48
CA THR A 38 8.36 -4.82 0.49
C THR A 38 9.03 -3.51 0.04
N GLY A 39 9.20 -3.31 -1.27
CA GLY A 39 9.89 -2.16 -1.84
C GLY A 39 11.41 -2.34 -1.94
N PHE A 40 11.95 -3.53 -1.64
CA PHE A 40 13.38 -3.83 -1.67
C PHE A 40 13.70 -4.83 -2.79
N GLN A 41 14.83 -4.62 -3.48
CA GLN A 41 15.30 -5.56 -4.50
C GLN A 41 15.87 -6.83 -3.86
N ASP A 42 16.63 -6.65 -2.78
CA ASP A 42 17.30 -7.73 -2.07
C ASP A 42 16.96 -7.67 -0.56
N PRO A 43 16.32 -8.71 0.00
CA PRO A 43 15.99 -8.75 1.41
C PRO A 43 17.22 -8.83 2.33
N SER A 44 18.38 -9.27 1.84
CA SER A 44 19.62 -9.37 2.62
C SER A 44 20.25 -8.01 2.95
N ALA A 45 19.98 -6.99 2.13
CA ALA A 45 20.45 -5.62 2.36
C ALA A 45 19.61 -4.86 3.41
N ILE A 46 18.48 -5.43 3.84
CA ILE A 46 17.58 -4.83 4.81
C ILE A 46 18.24 -4.88 6.19
N ARG A 47 18.57 -3.70 6.73
CA ARG A 47 19.03 -3.58 8.12
C ARG A 47 17.89 -3.19 9.03
N THR A 48 17.76 -3.87 10.16
CA THR A 48 16.79 -3.49 11.19
C THR A 48 17.08 -2.10 11.71
N CYS A 49 16.06 -1.27 11.88
CA CYS A 49 16.23 0.08 12.40
C CYS A 49 16.70 -0.01 13.86
N ALA A 50 17.91 0.47 14.16
CA ALA A 50 18.47 0.43 15.51
C ALA A 50 17.65 1.26 16.52
N ARG A 51 16.97 2.33 16.05
CA ARG A 51 16.22 3.26 16.91
C ARG A 51 14.93 2.65 17.47
N CYS A 52 14.17 1.93 16.64
CA CYS A 52 12.94 1.24 17.07
C CYS A 52 13.09 -0.28 17.17
N ARG A 53 14.28 -0.83 16.90
CA ARG A 53 14.59 -2.27 16.91
C ARG A 53 13.60 -3.12 16.11
N GLY A 54 13.14 -2.62 14.96
CA GLY A 54 12.17 -3.33 14.12
C GLY A 54 10.70 -3.00 14.40
N ALA A 55 10.38 -2.32 15.51
CA ALA A 55 8.99 -2.06 15.90
C ALA A 55 8.27 -1.02 15.04
N GLY A 56 9.00 -0.15 14.33
CA GLY A 56 8.42 0.96 13.55
C GLY A 56 7.88 2.13 14.40
N ILE A 57 7.67 1.92 15.70
CA ILE A 57 7.21 2.93 16.66
C ILE A 57 8.23 3.12 17.78
N LEU A 58 8.28 4.34 18.33
CA LEU A 58 9.00 4.67 19.55
C LEU A 58 7.99 4.89 20.68
N THR A 59 8.24 4.22 21.78
CA THR A 59 7.45 4.35 23.01
C THR A 59 8.25 5.22 23.97
N SER A 60 7.70 6.38 24.33
CA SER A 60 8.29 7.30 25.30
C SER A 60 7.37 7.42 26.50
N GLU A 61 7.92 7.22 27.69
CA GLU A 61 7.22 7.42 28.94
C GLU A 61 7.47 8.86 29.42
N MET A 62 6.39 9.63 29.56
CA MET A 62 6.42 11.00 30.05
C MET A 62 5.79 11.07 31.44
N PRO A 63 6.42 11.76 32.42
CA PRO A 63 5.82 11.97 33.73
C PRO A 63 4.54 12.80 33.61
N LEU A 64 3.43 12.30 34.15
CA LEU A 64 2.19 13.06 34.32
C LEU A 64 2.05 13.59 35.75
N GLY A 65 3.06 14.35 36.18
CA GLY A 65 3.13 14.90 37.53
C GLY A 65 2.93 13.82 38.61
N SER A 66 2.16 14.13 39.64
CA SER A 66 1.87 13.21 40.76
C SER A 66 0.91 12.06 40.41
N ARG A 67 0.38 12.03 39.18
CA ARG A 67 -0.69 11.08 38.77
C ARG A 67 -0.17 9.84 38.03
N GLY A 68 1.14 9.73 37.81
CA GLY A 68 1.79 8.55 37.22
C GLY A 68 2.55 8.84 35.92
N ILE A 69 2.74 7.80 35.11
CA ILE A 69 3.45 7.86 33.82
C ILE A 69 2.47 7.77 32.64
N HIS A 70 2.71 8.58 31.61
CA HIS A 70 2.01 8.52 30.33
C HIS A 70 2.89 7.87 29.27
N VAL A 71 2.33 6.89 28.57
CA VAL A 71 3.02 6.21 27.48
C VAL A 71 2.59 6.83 26.15
N VAL A 72 3.50 7.51 25.48
CA VAL A 72 3.29 8.09 24.15
C VAL A 72 3.93 7.18 23.10
N ARG A 73 3.13 6.77 22.11
CA ARG A 73 3.63 6.02 20.94
C ARG A 73 3.72 6.99 19.76
N SER A 74 4.91 7.09 19.18
CA SER A 74 5.17 7.91 18.00
C SER A 74 5.75 7.05 16.88
N VAL A 75 5.50 7.45 15.63
CA VAL A 75 6.13 6.80 14.48
C VAL A 75 7.64 7.04 14.54
N CYS A 76 8.44 6.00 14.32
CA CYS A 76 9.89 6.13 14.38
C CYS A 76 10.38 7.04 13.24
N PRO A 77 10.99 8.21 13.53
CA PRO A 77 11.41 9.16 12.50
C PRO A 77 12.60 8.64 11.69
N ALA A 78 13.40 7.72 12.25
CA ALA A 78 14.57 7.17 11.57
C ALA A 78 14.21 6.20 10.44
N CYS A 79 13.04 5.56 10.50
CA CYS A 79 12.59 4.62 9.46
C CYS A 79 11.20 4.94 8.89
N GLY A 80 10.59 6.06 9.30
CA GLY A 80 9.25 6.47 8.85
C GLY A 80 8.16 5.43 9.16
N GLY A 81 8.33 4.61 10.21
CA GLY A 81 7.37 3.55 10.56
C GLY A 81 7.67 2.17 9.97
N GLN A 82 8.64 2.04 9.08
CA GLN A 82 8.90 0.75 8.39
C GLN A 82 9.62 -0.30 9.26
N GLY A 83 10.22 0.11 10.39
CA GLY A 83 11.00 -0.78 11.27
C GLY A 83 12.39 -1.16 10.72
N ARG A 84 12.71 -0.77 9.48
CA ARG A 84 13.93 -1.13 8.76
C ARG A 84 14.57 0.09 8.11
N HIS A 85 15.89 0.06 7.95
CA HIS A 85 16.67 1.10 7.28
C HIS A 85 16.90 0.71 5.82
N LEU A 86 16.78 1.70 4.95
CA LEU A 86 16.80 1.59 3.50
C LEU A 86 18.08 2.21 2.94
N PRO A 87 19.09 1.42 2.55
CA PRO A 87 20.09 1.89 1.61
C PRO A 87 19.39 2.32 0.31
N PRO A 88 19.71 3.51 -0.26
CA PRO A 88 19.15 3.94 -1.55
C PRO A 88 19.36 2.91 -2.66
N GLU A 89 20.52 2.25 -2.62
CA GLU A 89 20.98 1.18 -3.52
C GLU A 89 20.18 -0.13 -3.40
N ALA A 90 19.48 -0.37 -2.29
CA ALA A 90 18.68 -1.58 -2.09
C ALA A 90 17.19 -1.39 -2.47
N ARG A 91 16.80 -0.19 -2.93
CA ARG A 91 15.42 0.09 -3.36
C ARG A 91 15.10 -0.75 -4.59
N CYS A 92 13.91 -1.33 -4.62
CA CYS A 92 13.42 -2.03 -5.81
C CYS A 92 13.38 -1.08 -7.00
N GLU A 93 14.07 -1.42 -8.09
CA GLU A 93 14.16 -0.58 -9.29
C GLU A 93 12.79 -0.45 -9.99
N HIS A 94 11.94 -1.46 -9.87
CA HIS A 94 10.61 -1.51 -10.50
C HIS A 94 9.61 -0.56 -9.84
N CYS A 95 9.54 -0.56 -8.52
CA CYS A 95 8.59 0.29 -7.78
C CYS A 95 9.26 1.51 -7.12
N ARG A 96 10.58 1.67 -7.28
CA ARG A 96 11.38 2.76 -6.68
C ARG A 96 11.19 2.89 -5.16
N GLY A 97 10.96 1.76 -4.49
CA GLY A 97 10.72 1.70 -3.04
C GLY A 97 9.28 1.95 -2.58
N SER A 98 8.30 2.08 -3.48
CA SER A 98 6.88 2.23 -3.10
C SER A 98 6.18 0.92 -2.66
N GLY A 99 6.75 -0.24 -3.01
CA GLY A 99 6.12 -1.56 -2.82
C GLY A 99 4.89 -1.80 -3.71
N SER A 100 4.47 -0.84 -4.53
CA SER A 100 3.27 -0.97 -5.37
C SER A 100 3.40 -0.18 -6.67
N HIS A 101 2.74 -0.65 -7.71
CA HIS A 101 2.70 0.02 -9.01
C HIS A 101 1.26 0.10 -9.52
N GLN A 102 0.98 1.11 -10.34
CA GLN A 102 -0.31 1.22 -11.01
C GLN A 102 -0.32 0.21 -12.17
N THR A 103 -1.25 -0.74 -12.13
CA THR A 103 -1.50 -1.66 -13.24
C THR A 103 -2.86 -1.37 -13.85
N GLN A 104 -2.99 -1.64 -15.15
CA GLN A 104 -4.26 -1.51 -15.87
C GLN A 104 -4.81 -2.90 -16.12
N GLN A 105 -5.94 -3.22 -15.49
CA GLN A 105 -6.64 -4.49 -15.68
C GLN A 105 -7.89 -4.24 -16.50
N VAL A 106 -8.05 -4.99 -17.60
CA VAL A 106 -9.28 -4.99 -18.38
C VAL A 106 -10.27 -5.94 -17.72
N VAL A 107 -11.41 -5.42 -17.29
CA VAL A 107 -12.52 -6.17 -16.72
C VAL A 107 -13.65 -6.18 -17.74
N GLU A 108 -14.14 -7.37 -18.07
CA GLU A 108 -15.33 -7.52 -18.89
C GLU A 108 -16.57 -7.50 -18.00
N ILE A 109 -17.49 -6.60 -18.30
CA ILE A 109 -18.73 -6.40 -17.54
C ILE A 109 -19.85 -6.78 -18.48
N SER A 110 -20.58 -7.83 -18.12
CA SER A 110 -21.79 -8.26 -18.81
C SER A 110 -23.00 -7.75 -18.06
N VAL A 111 -23.84 -6.99 -18.76
CA VAL A 111 -25.13 -6.51 -18.25
C VAL A 111 -26.19 -7.52 -18.70
N PRO A 112 -26.81 -8.28 -17.77
CA PRO A 112 -27.89 -9.19 -18.12
C PRO A 112 -29.15 -8.43 -18.53
N ALA A 113 -29.93 -9.03 -19.43
CA ALA A 113 -31.24 -8.56 -19.89
C ALA A 113 -32.35 -8.87 -18.88
#